data_AF-A0A7I7UAL9-F1
#
_entry.id   AF-A0A7I7UAL9-F1
#
_cell.length_a   1.000
_cell.length_b   1.000
_cell.length_c   1.000
_cell.angle_alpha   90.00
_cell.angle_beta   90.00
_cell.angle_gamma   90.00
#
_symmetry.space_group_name_H-M   'P 1'
#
loop_
_entity.id
_entity.type
_entity.pdbx_description
1 polymer ?
#
loop_
_entity_poly.entity_id
_entity_poly.type
_entity_poly.pdbx_seq_one_letter_code
_entity_poly.pdbx_strand_id
1 'polypeptide(L)'
;MLLAAESALRYRADGTDDGAGWQRHPPRVLSRRAYAGAVGSSEQRAGVDLTNLDALLFEDAAATKRDLLDYLEAVADRFVPVLAGRPLTVLRVLRGRAPFMQKNVPKYTPEWVRTVPIWADASKREIHYAVCDDLRTLLWLGNQRAIEFHPALGPATDIYRPTHLILDLDPPDGADFAAVVAVARLVRQALQDCGLSGAVKTSGSRGLHIFVPIDDSAPVDDVAAATRALAARAAALDPGIATTAFIVEDRAGKVFVDATRAGGATVAAAYSPRLRPGTPVSFPVAWSDLDRVRPSDFTVRTAIDVLAGRDPWAEAMPAPQQLPAEVIEHGRTIPVARVAAMHEGKRRARQRREQSGDREQSD
;
A
#
# COMPACT_ATOMS: atom_id res chain seq x y z
N MET A 1 10.14 -43.90 24.15
CA MET A 1 10.14 -44.48 22.80
C MET A 1 8.81 -44.10 22.15
N LEU A 2 8.88 -43.20 21.16
CA LEU A 2 7.92 -42.92 20.08
C LEU A 2 6.39 -42.81 20.33
N LEU A 3 5.90 -41.62 19.95
CA LEU A 3 4.82 -41.32 19.01
C LEU A 3 3.62 -40.51 19.52
N ALA A 4 3.50 -39.34 18.88
CA ALA A 4 2.39 -38.41 18.83
C ALA A 4 1.27 -38.90 17.89
N ALA A 5 0.05 -38.36 18.05
CA ALA A 5 -0.71 -37.61 17.03
C ALA A 5 -2.23 -37.62 17.28
N GLU A 6 -2.82 -36.43 17.09
CA GLU A 6 -4.19 -36.13 16.59
C GLU A 6 -5.44 -36.43 17.43
N SER A 7 -6.19 -35.38 17.78
CA SER A 7 -7.49 -35.11 17.14
C SER A 7 -8.01 -33.71 17.48
N ALA A 8 -8.51 -33.05 16.44
CA ALA A 8 -9.02 -31.69 16.36
C ALA A 8 -10.50 -31.57 16.82
N LEU A 9 -10.98 -30.32 16.78
CA LEU A 9 -12.38 -29.85 16.79
C LEU A 9 -12.97 -29.48 18.15
N ARG A 10 -13.09 -28.16 18.38
CA ARG A 10 -14.37 -27.42 18.26
C ARG A 10 -14.15 -25.93 18.55
N TYR A 11 -14.05 -25.13 17.50
CA TYR A 11 -14.25 -23.68 17.58
C TYR A 11 -15.76 -23.43 17.53
N ARG A 12 -16.35 -22.94 18.63
CA ARG A 12 -17.71 -22.38 18.64
C ARG A 12 -17.58 -20.95 18.13
N ALA A 13 -18.16 -20.69 16.96
CA ALA A 13 -18.49 -19.35 16.52
C ALA A 13 -19.79 -18.94 17.21
N ASP A 14 -19.72 -18.01 18.15
CA ASP A 14 -20.87 -17.23 18.60
C ASP A 14 -20.48 -15.75 18.45
N GLY A 15 -21.22 -15.06 17.58
CA GLY A 15 -20.98 -13.68 17.19
C GLY A 15 -21.75 -13.39 15.91
N THR A 16 -23.06 -13.14 16.06
CA THR A 16 -23.99 -12.73 15.01
C THR A 16 -23.56 -11.39 14.42
N ASP A 17 -22.99 -11.42 13.21
CA ASP A 17 -22.77 -10.26 12.35
C ASP A 17 -23.87 -10.26 11.29
N ASP A 18 -24.87 -9.40 11.46
CA ASP A 18 -26.02 -9.26 10.56
C ASP A 18 -25.61 -8.55 9.25
N GLY A 19 -24.93 -9.30 8.38
CA GLY A 19 -25.45 -9.60 7.05
C GLY A 19 -25.83 -8.47 6.09
N ALA A 20 -25.00 -7.45 5.88
CA ALA A 20 -24.93 -6.76 4.58
C ALA A 20 -23.73 -7.31 3.79
N GLY A 21 -23.91 -8.50 3.21
CA GLY A 21 -22.83 -9.18 2.46
C GLY A 21 -22.38 -8.38 1.24
N TRP A 22 -21.07 -8.36 0.97
CA TRP A 22 -20.49 -7.73 -0.23
C TRP A 22 -21.16 -8.23 -1.52
N GLN A 23 -21.58 -7.30 -2.37
CA GLN A 23 -22.14 -7.58 -3.70
C GLN A 23 -21.21 -7.02 -4.79
N ARG A 24 -21.04 -7.78 -5.88
CA ARG A 24 -20.30 -7.28 -7.05
C ARG A 24 -21.07 -6.16 -7.72
N HIS A 25 -20.48 -4.97 -7.76
CA HIS A 25 -21.02 -3.86 -8.54
C HIS A 25 -20.43 -3.92 -9.96
N PRO A 26 -21.26 -4.08 -11.01
CA PRO A 26 -20.75 -3.98 -12.38
C PRO A 26 -20.20 -2.57 -12.62
N PRO A 27 -19.14 -2.42 -13.44
CA PRO A 27 -18.68 -1.09 -13.81
C PRO A 27 -19.84 -0.33 -14.46
N ARG A 28 -20.18 0.84 -13.91
CA ARG A 28 -21.08 1.76 -14.59
C ARG A 28 -20.41 2.18 -15.90
N VAL A 29 -20.99 1.75 -17.02
CA VAL A 29 -20.82 2.46 -18.29
C VAL A 29 -21.54 3.78 -18.10
N LEU A 30 -20.84 4.82 -17.62
CA LEU A 30 -21.34 6.17 -17.77
C LEU A 30 -21.53 6.36 -19.27
N SER A 31 -22.79 6.44 -19.71
CA SER A 31 -23.12 6.72 -21.09
C SER A 31 -22.28 7.91 -21.53
N ARG A 32 -21.53 7.77 -22.63
CA ARG A 32 -20.93 8.91 -23.30
C ARG A 32 -22.07 9.85 -23.64
N ARG A 33 -22.36 10.84 -22.79
CA ARG A 33 -23.02 12.05 -23.26
C ARG A 33 -22.01 12.66 -24.22
N ALA A 34 -22.30 12.51 -25.51
CA ALA A 34 -21.67 13.31 -26.54
C ALA A 34 -22.04 14.76 -26.25
N TYR A 35 -21.23 15.44 -25.45
CA TYR A 35 -21.29 16.89 -25.34
C TYR A 35 -20.58 17.44 -26.57
N ALA A 36 -21.39 17.79 -27.56
CA ALA A 36 -21.01 18.74 -28.59
C ALA A 36 -20.52 20.03 -27.91
N GLY A 37 -19.42 20.57 -28.44
CA GLY A 37 -18.55 21.52 -27.76
C GLY A 37 -19.24 22.67 -27.03
N ALA A 38 -18.86 22.86 -25.77
CA ALA A 38 -18.87 24.16 -25.13
C ALA A 38 -17.40 24.59 -24.95
N VAL A 39 -17.04 25.65 -25.67
CA VAL A 39 -15.80 26.39 -25.49
C VAL A 39 -15.82 27.00 -24.08
N GLY A 40 -14.85 26.61 -23.24
CA GLY A 40 -14.35 27.39 -22.11
C GLY A 40 -15.35 27.88 -21.06
N SER A 41 -15.89 26.99 -20.23
CA SER A 41 -16.26 27.38 -18.86
C SER A 41 -15.10 27.02 -17.92
N SER A 42 -14.48 28.01 -17.28
CA SER A 42 -13.56 27.76 -16.18
C SER A 42 -14.31 27.06 -15.05
N GLU A 43 -13.99 25.80 -14.80
CA GLU A 43 -14.55 25.05 -13.68
C GLU A 43 -13.63 25.22 -12.47
N GLN A 44 -14.16 25.71 -11.36
CA GLN A 44 -13.44 25.86 -10.10
C GLN A 44 -14.11 25.02 -9.02
N ARG A 45 -13.33 24.25 -8.26
CA ARG A 45 -13.80 23.48 -7.09
C ARG A 45 -12.87 23.70 -5.91
N ALA A 46 -13.45 23.92 -4.73
CA ALA A 46 -12.71 24.26 -3.51
C ALA A 46 -11.65 25.38 -3.70
N GLY A 47 -11.88 26.34 -4.61
CA GLY A 47 -10.92 27.40 -4.92
C GLY A 47 -9.69 26.94 -5.74
N VAL A 48 -9.82 25.88 -6.53
CA VAL A 48 -8.82 25.37 -7.50
C VAL A 48 -9.41 25.41 -8.90
N ASP A 49 -8.75 26.10 -9.83
CA ASP A 49 -9.13 26.13 -11.25
C ASP A 49 -8.74 24.82 -11.94
N LEU A 50 -9.73 24.13 -12.49
CA LEU A 50 -9.57 22.82 -13.10
C LEU A 50 -9.38 22.95 -14.61
N THR A 51 -8.51 22.11 -15.16
CA THR A 51 -8.16 22.16 -16.60
C THR A 51 -8.11 20.78 -17.23
N ASN A 52 -8.30 20.70 -18.55
CA ASN A 52 -8.14 19.44 -19.32
C ASN A 52 -8.99 18.28 -18.76
N LEU A 53 -10.21 18.55 -18.33
CA LEU A 53 -11.04 17.62 -17.57
C LEU A 53 -11.42 16.37 -18.37
N ASP A 54 -11.69 16.53 -19.67
CA ASP A 54 -12.10 15.42 -20.54
C ASP A 54 -10.91 14.58 -21.05
N ALA A 55 -9.68 14.97 -20.71
CA ALA A 55 -8.50 14.23 -21.11
C ALA A 55 -8.39 12.91 -20.33
N LEU A 56 -8.05 11.82 -21.03
CA LEU A 56 -7.68 10.56 -20.39
C LEU A 56 -6.48 10.74 -19.45
N LEU A 57 -6.50 10.02 -18.32
CA LEU A 57 -5.44 10.07 -17.31
C LEU A 57 -4.13 9.50 -17.84
N PHE A 58 -4.18 8.35 -18.52
CA PHE A 58 -3.06 7.66 -19.16
C PHE A 58 -3.64 6.59 -20.10
N GLU A 59 -2.78 5.93 -20.87
CA GLU A 59 -3.17 4.77 -21.70
C GLU A 59 -3.78 3.67 -20.81
N ASP A 60 -4.86 3.03 -21.28
CA ASP A 60 -5.61 2.01 -20.53
C ASP A 60 -6.22 2.45 -19.18
N ALA A 61 -6.21 3.74 -18.85
CA ALA A 61 -6.78 4.23 -17.58
C ALA A 61 -8.28 3.94 -17.43
N ALA A 62 -9.00 3.83 -18.55
CA ALA A 62 -10.47 3.81 -18.62
C ALA A 62 -11.17 4.99 -17.90
N ALA A 63 -10.41 6.02 -17.51
CA ALA A 63 -10.85 7.17 -16.73
C ALA A 63 -10.23 8.48 -17.27
N THR A 64 -11.02 9.54 -17.20
CA THR A 64 -10.62 10.92 -17.51
C THR A 64 -10.10 11.63 -16.26
N LYS A 65 -9.52 12.81 -16.45
CA LYS A 65 -9.13 13.68 -15.34
C LYS A 65 -10.34 14.14 -14.51
N ARG A 66 -11.50 14.34 -15.14
CA ARG A 66 -12.77 14.60 -14.45
C ARG A 66 -13.12 13.46 -13.50
N ASP A 67 -13.08 12.22 -13.98
CA ASP A 67 -13.39 11.04 -13.16
C ASP A 67 -12.46 10.93 -11.92
N LEU A 68 -11.17 11.23 -12.08
CA LEU A 68 -10.23 11.29 -10.95
C LEU A 68 -10.63 12.36 -9.93
N LEU A 69 -10.93 13.58 -10.40
CA LEU A 69 -11.25 14.70 -9.52
C LEU A 69 -12.59 14.48 -8.80
N ASP A 70 -13.61 13.99 -9.51
CA ASP A 70 -14.90 13.60 -8.94
C ASP A 70 -14.71 12.51 -7.87
N TYR A 71 -13.88 11.50 -8.15
CA TYR A 71 -13.54 10.46 -7.17
C TYR A 71 -12.84 11.04 -5.94
N LEU A 72 -11.78 11.85 -6.12
CA LEU A 72 -11.01 12.43 -5.02
C LEU A 72 -11.87 13.32 -4.12
N GLU A 73 -12.76 14.12 -4.71
CA GLU A 73 -13.73 14.94 -3.99
C GLU A 73 -14.70 14.06 -3.18
N ALA A 74 -15.24 13.00 -3.80
CA ALA A 74 -16.21 12.13 -3.15
C ALA A 74 -15.61 11.27 -2.01
N VAL A 75 -14.32 10.92 -2.06
CA VAL A 75 -13.63 10.21 -0.96
C VAL A 75 -12.95 11.14 0.04
N ALA A 76 -12.98 12.47 -0.15
CA ALA A 76 -12.12 13.40 0.58
C ALA A 76 -12.22 13.26 2.12
N ASP A 77 -13.44 13.12 2.65
CA ASP A 77 -13.69 12.99 4.09
C ASP A 77 -13.03 11.75 4.72
N ARG A 78 -12.73 10.73 3.91
CA ARG A 78 -12.07 9.48 4.32
C ARG A 78 -10.58 9.50 3.98
N PHE A 79 -10.26 10.11 2.84
CA PHE A 79 -8.92 10.06 2.27
C PHE A 79 -7.98 11.09 2.90
N VAL A 80 -8.45 12.31 3.12
CA VAL A 80 -7.64 13.38 3.75
C VAL A 80 -7.14 12.96 5.14
N PRO A 81 -7.94 12.37 6.05
CA PRO A 81 -7.43 11.89 7.34
C PRO A 81 -6.27 10.88 7.24
N VAL A 82 -6.20 10.09 6.16
CA VAL A 82 -5.11 9.13 5.93
C VAL A 82 -3.83 9.84 5.47
N LEU A 83 -3.94 10.99 4.81
CA LEU A 83 -2.83 11.77 4.26
C LEU A 83 -2.35 12.89 5.20
N ALA A 84 -3.25 13.41 6.05
CA ALA A 84 -3.04 14.60 6.84
C ALA A 84 -1.83 14.50 7.77
N GLY A 85 -1.12 15.61 7.91
CA GLY A 85 0.07 15.75 8.74
C GLY A 85 1.29 14.98 8.24
N ARG A 86 1.24 14.35 7.06
CA ARG A 86 2.32 13.52 6.53
C ARG A 86 2.95 14.10 5.27
N PRO A 87 4.29 14.09 5.15
CA PRO A 87 4.97 14.40 3.90
C PRO A 87 4.50 13.44 2.81
N LEU A 88 4.02 14.00 1.71
CA LEU A 88 3.38 13.23 0.66
C LEU A 88 4.28 13.08 -0.55
N THR A 89 4.55 11.83 -0.92
CA THR A 89 5.06 11.48 -2.24
C THR A 89 3.89 11.17 -3.16
N VAL A 90 3.90 11.68 -4.39
CA VAL A 90 2.86 11.34 -5.39
C VAL A 90 3.46 10.74 -6.64
N LEU A 91 2.73 9.82 -7.28
CA LEU A 91 3.05 9.35 -8.62
C LEU A 91 2.21 10.13 -9.63
N ARG A 92 2.87 10.85 -10.54
CA ARG A 92 2.24 11.68 -11.56
C ARG A 92 2.44 11.11 -12.95
N VAL A 93 1.47 11.36 -13.82
CA VAL A 93 1.59 11.09 -15.26
C VAL A 93 1.16 12.31 -16.04
N LEU A 94 2.10 12.92 -16.77
CA LEU A 94 1.80 14.04 -17.67
C LEU A 94 1.47 13.52 -19.07
N ARG A 95 0.75 14.32 -19.85
CA ARG A 95 0.36 13.95 -21.21
C ARG A 95 1.59 13.60 -22.05
N GLY A 96 1.58 12.43 -22.67
CA GLY A 96 2.66 11.96 -23.55
C GLY A 96 4.00 11.73 -22.85
N ARG A 97 4.00 11.55 -21.52
CA ARG A 97 5.23 11.32 -20.75
C ARG A 97 5.11 10.08 -19.89
N ALA A 98 6.26 9.45 -19.64
CA ALA A 98 6.37 8.38 -18.68
C ALA A 98 5.96 8.86 -17.27
N PRO A 99 5.41 7.97 -16.44
CA PRO A 99 5.11 8.29 -15.05
C PRO A 99 6.37 8.65 -14.27
N PHE A 100 6.23 9.54 -13.29
CA PHE A 100 7.33 9.90 -12.40
C PHE A 100 6.86 10.11 -10.97
N MET A 101 7.74 9.78 -10.03
CA MET A 101 7.53 10.01 -8.60
C MET A 101 7.95 11.44 -8.27
N GLN A 102 7.04 12.20 -7.67
CA GLN A 102 7.31 13.55 -7.18
C GLN A 102 7.36 13.54 -5.65
N LYS A 103 8.53 13.92 -5.14
CA LYS A 103 8.77 14.19 -3.72
C LYS A 103 8.84 15.70 -3.47
N ASN A 104 9.68 16.37 -4.24
CA ASN A 104 9.83 17.83 -4.18
C ASN A 104 8.68 18.52 -4.91
N VAL A 105 8.02 19.47 -4.26
CA VAL A 105 6.99 20.28 -4.89
C VAL A 105 7.58 21.16 -6.02
N PRO A 106 6.82 21.43 -7.09
CA PRO A 106 7.26 22.33 -8.15
C PRO A 106 7.24 23.80 -7.73
N LYS A 107 7.97 24.66 -8.45
CA LYS A 107 8.03 26.12 -8.18
C LYS A 107 6.68 26.83 -8.28
N TYR A 108 5.74 26.29 -9.05
CA TYR A 108 4.39 26.84 -9.23
C TYR A 108 3.40 26.39 -8.14
N THR A 109 3.87 25.72 -7.09
CA THR A 109 3.01 25.28 -5.99
C THR A 109 2.37 26.50 -5.32
N PRO A 110 1.03 26.54 -5.21
CA PRO A 110 0.35 27.67 -4.58
C PRO A 110 0.79 27.85 -3.12
N GLU A 111 0.86 29.10 -2.66
CA GLU A 111 1.31 29.44 -1.30
C GLU A 111 0.47 28.81 -0.19
N TRP A 112 -0.81 28.54 -0.47
CA TRP A 112 -1.72 27.89 0.48
C TRP A 112 -1.49 26.38 0.61
N VAL A 113 -0.72 25.74 -0.29
CA VAL A 113 -0.32 24.34 -0.12
C VAL A 113 0.78 24.29 0.94
N ARG A 114 0.48 23.71 2.10
CA ARG A 114 1.48 23.50 3.14
C ARG A 114 2.60 22.61 2.62
N THR A 115 3.84 23.01 2.91
CA THR A 115 5.03 22.20 2.60
C THR A 115 5.92 22.03 3.81
N VAL A 116 6.70 20.95 3.83
CA VAL A 116 7.67 20.65 4.89
C VAL A 116 9.02 20.27 4.28
N PRO A 117 10.13 20.91 4.70
CA PRO A 117 11.46 20.57 4.23
C PRO A 117 11.96 19.32 4.95
N ILE A 118 12.58 18.41 4.19
CA ILE A 118 13.21 17.21 4.72
C ILE A 118 14.57 17.06 4.06
N TRP A 119 15.61 16.88 4.88
CA TRP A 119 16.96 16.61 4.40
C TRP A 119 17.01 15.25 3.71
N ALA A 120 17.45 15.22 2.45
CA ALA A 120 17.64 13.99 1.70
C ALA A 120 19.13 13.68 1.58
N ASP A 121 19.61 12.72 2.38
CA ASP A 121 21.03 12.36 2.41
C ASP A 121 21.60 11.90 1.08
N ALA A 122 20.80 11.18 0.28
CA ALA A 122 21.24 10.69 -1.03
C ALA A 122 21.56 11.83 -2.01
N SER A 123 20.88 12.97 -1.89
CA SER A 123 21.05 14.12 -2.77
C SER A 123 21.69 15.34 -2.10
N LYS A 124 22.03 15.24 -0.81
CA LYS A 124 22.64 16.30 0.01
C LYS A 124 21.95 17.66 -0.15
N ARG A 125 20.62 17.67 -0.10
CA ARG A 125 19.77 18.87 -0.19
C ARG A 125 18.45 18.67 0.54
N GLU A 126 17.79 19.78 0.84
CA GLU A 126 16.40 19.76 1.28
C GLU A 126 15.44 19.45 0.13
N ILE A 127 14.45 18.65 0.45
CA ILE A 127 13.30 18.33 -0.39
C ILE A 127 12.05 18.86 0.30
N HIS A 128 11.30 19.71 -0.38
CA HIS A 128 10.04 20.25 0.13
C HIS A 128 8.90 19.35 -0.30
N TYR A 129 8.32 18.62 0.64
CA TYR A 129 7.16 17.77 0.41
C TYR A 129 5.88 18.56 0.60
N ALA A 130 4.86 18.27 -0.21
CA ALA A 130 3.50 18.73 0.09
C ALA A 130 2.96 17.98 1.31
N VAL A 131 2.12 18.64 2.09
CA VAL A 131 1.29 18.02 3.13
C VAL A 131 -0.16 18.21 2.71
N CYS A 132 -0.90 17.12 2.52
CA CYS A 132 -2.29 17.16 2.05
C CYS A 132 -3.25 17.12 3.24
N ASP A 133 -3.49 18.30 3.83
CA ASP A 133 -4.32 18.46 5.04
C ASP A 133 -5.80 18.76 4.73
N ASP A 134 -6.17 19.01 3.47
CA ASP A 134 -7.51 19.43 3.08
C ASP A 134 -7.92 19.02 1.65
N LEU A 135 -9.22 19.16 1.35
CA LEU A 135 -9.82 18.91 0.04
C LEU A 135 -9.17 19.78 -1.06
N ARG A 136 -8.87 21.05 -0.75
CA ARG A 136 -8.32 22.00 -1.73
C ARG A 136 -6.96 21.52 -2.25
N THR A 137 -6.09 21.07 -1.35
CA THR A 137 -4.78 20.50 -1.65
C THR A 137 -4.92 19.18 -2.40
N LEU A 138 -5.86 18.33 -1.99
CA LEU A 138 -6.15 17.07 -2.68
C LEU A 138 -6.57 17.28 -4.14
N LEU A 139 -7.51 18.21 -4.38
CA LEU A 139 -7.96 18.55 -5.73
C LEU A 139 -6.87 19.22 -6.57
N TRP A 140 -6.03 20.06 -5.97
CA TRP A 140 -4.87 20.61 -6.69
C TRP A 140 -3.89 19.52 -7.12
N LEU A 141 -3.54 18.59 -6.23
CA LEU A 141 -2.69 17.44 -6.57
C LEU A 141 -3.31 16.61 -7.71
N GLY A 142 -4.61 16.29 -7.63
CA GLY A 142 -5.35 15.61 -8.70
C GLY A 142 -5.34 16.41 -10.01
N ASN A 143 -5.50 17.73 -9.93
CA ASN A 143 -5.47 18.64 -11.09
C ASN A 143 -4.07 18.64 -11.75
N GLN A 144 -3.02 18.43 -10.95
CA GLN A 144 -1.65 18.23 -11.40
C GLN A 144 -1.38 16.80 -11.93
N ARG A 145 -2.41 15.95 -12.08
CA ARG A 145 -2.33 14.54 -12.49
C ARG A 145 -1.51 13.69 -11.52
N ALA A 146 -1.55 13.99 -10.23
CA ALA A 146 -1.17 13.02 -9.19
C ALA A 146 -2.23 11.92 -9.16
N ILE A 147 -1.82 10.69 -9.45
CA ILE A 147 -2.69 9.53 -9.49
C ILE A 147 -2.55 8.72 -8.21
N GLU A 148 -1.31 8.44 -7.80
CA GLU A 148 -1.04 7.70 -6.57
C GLU A 148 -0.53 8.62 -5.46
N PHE A 149 -0.98 8.36 -4.23
CA PHE A 149 -0.68 9.13 -3.03
C PHE A 149 0.00 8.21 -2.02
N HIS A 150 1.23 8.55 -1.67
CA HIS A 150 2.13 7.75 -0.86
C HIS A 150 2.62 8.58 0.33
N PRO A 151 1.84 8.68 1.41
CA PRO A 151 2.27 9.39 2.61
C PRO A 151 3.44 8.66 3.29
N ALA A 152 4.29 9.43 3.98
CA ALA A 152 5.27 8.86 4.90
C ALA A 152 4.60 8.09 6.05
N LEU A 153 5.30 7.08 6.57
CA LEU A 153 4.79 6.23 7.66
C LEU A 153 4.73 6.97 9.01
N GLY A 154 5.56 8.01 9.18
CA GLY A 154 5.52 8.95 10.29
C GLY A 154 4.96 10.32 9.92
N PRO A 155 4.58 11.13 10.92
CA PRO A 155 4.14 12.51 10.73
C PRO A 155 5.28 13.43 10.26
N ALA A 156 4.94 14.61 9.77
CA ALA A 156 5.93 15.60 9.31
C ALA A 156 6.85 16.11 10.43
N THR A 157 6.43 16.03 11.68
CA THR A 157 7.24 16.38 12.85
C THR A 157 8.40 15.41 13.05
N ASP A 158 8.21 14.14 12.70
CA ASP A 158 9.25 13.11 12.70
C ASP A 158 8.82 11.92 11.81
N ILE A 159 9.37 11.86 10.60
CA ILE A 159 9.04 10.80 9.64
C ILE A 159 9.60 9.43 10.08
N TYR A 160 10.54 9.42 11.01
CA TYR A 160 11.10 8.20 11.59
C TYR A 160 10.34 7.77 12.84
N ARG A 161 9.19 8.39 13.14
CA ARG A 161 8.25 7.92 14.15
C ARG A 161 7.03 7.28 13.50
N PRO A 162 7.13 6.02 13.04
CA PRO A 162 6.02 5.37 12.36
C PRO A 162 4.81 5.25 13.31
N THR A 163 3.64 5.44 12.73
CA THR A 163 2.34 5.29 13.45
C THR A 163 1.70 3.93 13.19
N HIS A 164 2.25 3.19 12.23
CA HIS A 164 1.76 1.89 11.82
C HIS A 164 2.96 1.00 11.49
N LEU A 165 2.81 -0.28 11.82
CA LEU A 165 3.53 -1.37 11.19
C LEU A 165 2.73 -1.87 9.98
N ILE A 166 3.41 -2.23 8.89
CA ILE A 166 2.76 -2.65 7.64
C ILE A 166 3.38 -3.95 7.13
N LEU A 167 2.52 -4.91 6.82
CA LEU A 167 2.87 -6.13 6.09
C LEU A 167 2.27 -6.05 4.68
N ASP A 168 3.15 -6.12 3.68
CA ASP A 168 2.80 -6.03 2.26
C ASP A 168 2.88 -7.42 1.62
N LEU A 169 1.78 -7.90 1.07
CA LEU A 169 1.65 -9.26 0.57
C LEU A 169 1.66 -9.28 -0.95
N ASP A 170 2.78 -9.73 -1.51
CA ASP A 170 3.02 -9.75 -2.94
C ASP A 170 2.91 -11.18 -3.50
N PRO A 171 1.89 -11.50 -4.30
CA PRO A 171 1.79 -12.79 -4.94
C PRO A 171 2.81 -12.92 -6.09
N PRO A 172 3.21 -14.16 -6.45
CA PRO A 172 4.00 -14.38 -7.65
C PRO A 172 3.22 -13.97 -8.91
N ASP A 173 3.94 -13.81 -10.02
CA ASP A 173 3.32 -13.46 -11.28
C ASP A 173 2.31 -14.54 -11.72
N GLY A 174 1.11 -14.10 -12.08
CA GLY A 174 0.03 -14.97 -12.56
C GLY A 174 -0.76 -15.73 -11.48
N ALA A 175 -0.44 -15.58 -10.18
CA ALA A 175 -1.22 -16.23 -9.13
C ALA A 175 -2.63 -15.65 -8.98
N ASP A 176 -3.57 -16.52 -8.59
CA ASP A 176 -4.92 -16.11 -8.17
C ASP A 176 -4.83 -15.27 -6.88
N PHE A 177 -5.70 -14.28 -6.78
CA PHE A 177 -5.90 -13.49 -5.57
C PHE A 177 -6.23 -14.36 -4.33
N ALA A 178 -6.84 -15.53 -4.52
CA ALA A 178 -7.07 -16.48 -3.43
C ALA A 178 -5.76 -16.88 -2.69
N ALA A 179 -4.62 -16.94 -3.39
CA ALA A 179 -3.34 -17.25 -2.77
C ALA A 179 -2.89 -16.14 -1.79
N VAL A 180 -3.08 -14.87 -2.16
CA VAL A 180 -2.74 -13.76 -1.25
C VAL A 180 -3.72 -13.65 -0.09
N VAL A 181 -4.99 -14.00 -0.29
CA VAL A 181 -5.99 -14.08 0.79
C VAL A 181 -5.61 -15.16 1.80
N ALA A 182 -5.21 -16.35 1.35
CA ALA A 182 -4.75 -17.42 2.24
C ALA A 182 -3.59 -16.95 3.13
N VAL A 183 -2.58 -16.29 2.55
CA VAL A 183 -1.45 -15.74 3.32
C VAL A 183 -1.85 -14.58 4.22
N ALA A 184 -2.83 -13.75 3.83
CA ALA A 184 -3.37 -12.72 4.71
C ALA A 184 -4.02 -13.31 5.97
N ARG A 185 -4.65 -14.49 5.88
CA ARG A 185 -5.17 -15.22 7.06
C ARG A 185 -4.04 -15.68 7.98
N LEU A 186 -2.92 -16.16 7.43
CA LEU A 186 -1.74 -16.50 8.22
C LEU A 186 -1.16 -15.29 8.95
N VAL A 187 -1.09 -14.13 8.27
CA VAL A 187 -0.68 -12.88 8.92
C VAL A 187 -1.65 -12.50 10.04
N ARG A 188 -2.96 -12.60 9.80
CA ARG A 188 -3.97 -12.32 10.83
C ARG A 188 -3.80 -13.22 12.05
N GLN A 189 -3.56 -14.51 11.84
CA GLN A 189 -3.27 -15.46 12.92
C GLN A 189 -1.99 -15.08 13.67
N ALA A 190 -0.89 -14.82 12.96
CA ALA A 190 0.37 -14.42 13.58
C ALA A 190 0.25 -13.13 14.41
N LEU A 191 -0.59 -12.18 13.98
CA LEU A 191 -0.92 -10.98 14.77
C LEU A 191 -1.70 -11.35 16.04
N GLN A 192 -2.76 -12.15 15.90
CA GLN A 192 -3.61 -12.59 17.01
C GLN A 192 -2.83 -13.36 18.07
N ASP A 193 -1.92 -14.25 17.65
CA ASP A 193 -1.04 -15.00 18.54
C ASP A 193 -0.10 -14.09 19.36
N CYS A 194 0.11 -12.84 18.91
CA CYS A 194 0.89 -11.81 19.61
C CYS A 194 0.02 -10.78 20.33
N GLY A 195 -1.31 -10.97 20.41
CA GLY A 195 -2.23 -9.98 20.98
C GLY A 195 -2.38 -8.71 20.13
N LEU A 196 -2.02 -8.76 18.85
CA LEU A 196 -2.12 -7.64 17.90
C LEU A 196 -3.29 -7.84 16.93
N SER A 197 -3.76 -6.73 16.39
CA SER A 197 -4.81 -6.67 15.38
C SER A 197 -4.51 -5.59 14.34
N GLY A 198 -5.08 -5.73 13.16
CA GLY A 198 -4.86 -4.79 12.07
C GLY A 198 -6.01 -4.75 11.07
N ALA A 199 -6.01 -3.69 10.27
CA ALA A 199 -6.93 -3.51 9.15
C ALA A 199 -6.26 -3.94 7.84
N VAL A 200 -7.06 -4.43 6.89
CA VAL A 200 -6.57 -4.90 5.59
C VAL A 200 -7.16 -4.07 4.45
N LYS A 201 -6.35 -3.84 3.42
CA LYS A 201 -6.78 -3.22 2.17
C LYS A 201 -6.18 -3.95 0.98
N THR A 202 -6.90 -3.93 -0.13
CA THR A 202 -6.26 -4.25 -1.41
C THR A 202 -5.16 -3.24 -1.70
N SER A 203 -4.10 -3.69 -2.35
CA SER A 203 -3.07 -2.78 -2.85
C SER A 203 -3.59 -1.92 -4.01
N GLY A 204 -4.67 -2.31 -4.69
CA GLY A 204 -5.03 -1.79 -6.01
C GLY A 204 -4.11 -2.33 -7.13
N SER A 205 -3.31 -3.36 -6.84
CA SER A 205 -2.56 -4.17 -7.80
C SER A 205 -3.01 -5.62 -7.62
N ARG A 206 -2.10 -6.56 -7.32
CA ARG A 206 -2.43 -7.97 -7.06
C ARG A 206 -2.38 -8.35 -5.58
N GLY A 207 -1.70 -7.53 -4.76
CA GLY A 207 -1.41 -7.82 -3.36
C GLY A 207 -2.42 -7.23 -2.37
N LEU A 208 -2.18 -7.52 -1.09
CA LEU A 208 -2.89 -6.96 0.07
C LEU A 208 -1.89 -6.20 0.96
N HIS A 209 -2.34 -5.15 1.62
CA HIS A 209 -1.60 -4.52 2.71
C HIS A 209 -2.36 -4.69 4.02
N ILE A 210 -1.64 -5.03 5.09
CA ILE A 210 -2.18 -5.14 6.44
C ILE A 210 -1.49 -4.09 7.30
N PHE A 211 -2.30 -3.21 7.90
CA PHE A 211 -1.86 -2.10 8.73
C PHE A 211 -2.17 -2.41 10.19
N VAL A 212 -1.15 -2.30 11.04
CA VAL A 212 -1.25 -2.46 12.49
C VAL A 212 -0.92 -1.11 13.10
N PRO A 213 -1.92 -0.37 13.63
CA PRO A 213 -1.67 0.90 14.31
C PRO A 213 -0.90 0.61 15.59
N ILE A 214 0.18 1.37 15.80
CA ILE A 214 1.08 1.23 16.94
C ILE A 214 1.09 2.52 17.74
N ASP A 215 1.27 2.39 19.05
CA ASP A 215 1.54 3.54 19.90
C ASP A 215 2.95 4.10 19.63
N ASP A 216 3.33 5.08 20.44
CA ASP A 216 4.58 5.80 20.29
C ASP A 216 5.71 5.28 21.19
N SER A 217 5.55 4.08 21.76
CA SER A 217 6.49 3.51 22.72
C SER A 217 7.75 2.92 22.08
N ALA A 218 7.68 2.55 20.79
CA ALA A 218 8.74 1.83 20.10
C ALA A 218 9.49 2.72 19.09
N PRO A 219 10.83 2.77 19.10
CA PRO A 219 11.60 3.43 18.06
C PRO A 219 11.46 2.70 16.71
N VAL A 220 11.79 3.39 15.62
CA VAL A 220 11.66 2.88 14.24
C VAL A 220 12.28 1.51 14.00
N ASP A 221 13.44 1.25 14.59
CA ASP A 221 14.17 0.00 14.40
C ASP A 221 13.47 -1.16 15.10
N ASP A 222 12.79 -0.90 16.22
CA ASP A 222 12.00 -1.89 16.95
C ASP A 222 10.70 -2.20 16.23
N VAL A 223 10.07 -1.19 15.64
CA VAL A 223 8.94 -1.39 14.74
C VAL A 223 9.36 -2.25 13.54
N ALA A 224 10.49 -1.93 12.91
CA ALA A 224 11.01 -2.70 11.79
C ALA A 224 11.38 -4.15 12.19
N ALA A 225 11.91 -4.34 13.40
CA ALA A 225 12.18 -5.66 13.97
C ALA A 225 10.88 -6.45 14.16
N ALA A 226 9.87 -5.86 14.80
CA ALA A 226 8.58 -6.49 14.99
C ALA A 226 7.91 -6.87 13.65
N THR A 227 8.01 -6.03 12.62
CA THR A 227 7.51 -6.37 11.27
C THR A 227 8.17 -7.62 10.71
N ARG A 228 9.49 -7.74 10.86
CA ARG A 228 10.23 -8.94 10.41
C ARG A 228 9.79 -10.18 11.19
N ALA A 229 9.63 -10.07 12.51
CA ALA A 229 9.18 -11.17 13.34
C ALA A 229 7.78 -11.66 12.94
N LEU A 230 6.84 -10.75 12.72
CA LEU A 230 5.48 -11.08 12.32
C LEU A 230 5.44 -11.70 10.91
N ALA A 231 6.22 -11.16 9.97
CA ALA A 231 6.33 -11.75 8.64
C ALA A 231 6.91 -13.17 8.68
N ALA A 232 7.96 -13.40 9.48
CA ALA A 232 8.57 -14.71 9.63
C ALA A 232 7.63 -15.71 10.33
N ARG A 233 6.91 -15.28 11.37
CA ARG A 233 5.90 -16.11 12.05
C ARG A 233 4.78 -16.50 11.08
N ALA A 234 4.25 -15.55 10.32
CA ALA A 234 3.22 -15.82 9.32
C ALA A 234 3.71 -16.81 8.25
N ALA A 235 4.94 -16.65 7.76
CA ALA A 235 5.52 -17.57 6.78
C ALA A 235 5.81 -18.97 7.35
N ALA A 236 6.06 -19.08 8.65
CA ALA A 236 6.29 -20.35 9.34
C ALA A 236 5.00 -21.15 9.58
N LEU A 237 3.83 -20.49 9.64
CA LEU A 237 2.54 -21.17 9.78
C LEU A 237 2.22 -22.06 8.57
N ASP A 238 2.58 -21.61 7.36
CA ASP A 238 2.55 -22.45 6.15
C ASP A 238 3.68 -22.06 5.17
N PRO A 239 4.85 -22.74 5.28
CA PRO A 239 6.00 -22.50 4.41
C PRO A 239 5.78 -22.89 2.95
N GLY A 240 4.68 -23.61 2.64
CA GLY A 240 4.32 -24.05 1.30
C GLY A 240 3.72 -22.93 0.45
N ILE A 241 3.05 -21.95 1.08
CA ILE A 241 2.38 -20.85 0.38
C ILE A 241 2.97 -19.46 0.66
N ALA A 242 3.75 -19.32 1.73
CA ALA A 242 4.33 -18.05 2.16
C ALA A 242 5.87 -18.06 2.23
N THR A 243 6.47 -16.89 2.07
CA THR A 243 7.93 -16.69 2.18
C THR A 243 8.30 -15.27 2.57
N THR A 244 9.43 -15.10 3.23
CA THR A 244 10.09 -13.81 3.49
C THR A 244 11.35 -13.63 2.62
N ALA A 245 11.56 -14.50 1.63
CA ALA A 245 12.69 -14.42 0.70
C ALA A 245 12.60 -13.13 -0.15
N PHE A 246 13.58 -12.26 0.01
CA PHE A 246 13.63 -10.98 -0.71
C PHE A 246 13.88 -11.16 -2.21
N ILE A 247 14.76 -12.11 -2.58
CA ILE A 247 15.10 -12.44 -3.97
C ILE A 247 13.93 -13.21 -4.61
N VAL A 248 13.47 -12.76 -5.78
CA VAL A 248 12.25 -13.29 -6.43
C VAL A 248 12.38 -14.77 -6.75
N GLU A 249 13.54 -15.20 -7.26
CA GLU A 249 13.82 -16.58 -7.61
C GLU A 249 13.75 -17.50 -6.39
N ASP A 250 14.21 -17.02 -5.23
CA ASP A 250 14.20 -17.76 -3.97
C ASP A 250 12.79 -17.84 -3.35
N ARG A 251 11.79 -17.15 -3.92
CA ARG A 251 10.39 -17.24 -3.47
C ARG A 251 9.70 -18.51 -3.91
N ALA A 252 10.21 -19.19 -4.95
CA ALA A 252 9.69 -20.47 -5.46
C ALA A 252 8.16 -20.48 -5.69
N GLY A 253 7.62 -19.40 -6.27
CA GLY A 253 6.18 -19.29 -6.57
C GLY A 253 5.28 -19.06 -5.34
N LYS A 254 5.84 -18.68 -4.19
CA LYS A 254 5.10 -18.38 -2.96
C LYS A 254 4.77 -16.90 -2.83
N VAL A 255 3.77 -16.58 -2.03
CA VAL A 255 3.43 -15.19 -1.69
C VAL A 255 4.52 -14.63 -0.77
N PHE A 256 5.06 -13.49 -1.16
CA PHE A 256 6.06 -12.77 -0.37
C PHE A 256 5.37 -11.95 0.71
N VAL A 257 5.76 -12.19 1.97
CA VAL A 257 5.35 -11.42 3.14
C VAL A 257 6.42 -10.35 3.37
N ASP A 258 6.24 -9.19 2.74
CA ASP A 258 7.20 -8.09 2.76
C ASP A 258 7.12 -7.28 4.05
N ALA A 259 8.20 -7.36 4.84
CA ALA A 259 8.42 -6.58 6.05
C ALA A 259 9.28 -5.32 5.84
N THR A 260 9.60 -4.96 4.58
CA THR A 260 10.52 -3.84 4.27
C THR A 260 9.83 -2.48 4.23
N ARG A 261 8.51 -2.43 4.41
CA ARG A 261 7.73 -1.18 4.58
C ARG A 261 7.92 -0.60 5.98
N ALA A 262 9.12 -0.08 6.25
CA ALA A 262 9.50 0.48 7.54
C ALA A 262 10.35 1.76 7.40
N GLY A 263 10.44 2.53 8.49
CA GLY A 263 11.19 3.79 8.54
C GLY A 263 10.71 4.83 7.55
N GLY A 264 11.64 5.46 6.82
CA GLY A 264 11.35 6.51 5.82
C GLY A 264 10.70 6.01 4.52
N ALA A 265 10.15 4.80 4.51
CA ALA A 265 9.39 4.27 3.39
C ALA A 265 8.05 5.00 3.21
N THR A 266 7.41 4.74 2.09
CA THR A 266 6.02 5.17 1.83
C THR A 266 5.24 3.98 1.28
N VAL A 267 3.92 4.02 1.43
CA VAL A 267 3.00 3.01 0.90
C VAL A 267 1.82 3.74 0.28
N ALA A 268 1.23 3.18 -0.77
CA ALA A 268 0.00 3.73 -1.34
C ALA A 268 -1.08 3.77 -0.25
N ALA A 269 -1.63 4.96 -0.01
CA ALA A 269 -2.64 5.16 1.04
C ALA A 269 -3.92 4.37 0.77
N ALA A 270 -4.69 4.09 1.82
CA ALA A 270 -6.10 3.71 1.65
C ALA A 270 -6.80 4.79 0.81
N TYR A 271 -7.67 4.37 -0.10
CA TYR A 271 -8.37 5.21 -1.08
C TYR A 271 -7.50 5.84 -2.19
N SER A 272 -6.18 5.61 -2.19
CA SER A 272 -5.33 6.05 -3.31
C SER A 272 -5.65 5.29 -4.59
N PRO A 273 -5.92 5.98 -5.71
CA PRO A 273 -5.87 5.36 -7.03
C PRO A 273 -4.46 4.82 -7.33
N ARG A 274 -4.39 3.88 -8.26
CA ARG A 274 -3.15 3.28 -8.76
C ARG A 274 -2.99 3.54 -10.24
N LEU A 275 -1.77 3.81 -10.65
CA LEU A 275 -1.39 4.01 -12.04
C LEU A 275 -1.23 2.66 -12.75
N ARG A 276 -2.38 2.02 -12.99
CA ARG A 276 -2.53 0.70 -13.58
C ARG A 276 -3.75 0.69 -14.50
N PRO A 277 -3.86 -0.25 -15.46
CA PRO A 277 -5.03 -0.38 -16.32
C PRO A 277 -6.34 -0.40 -15.51
N GLY A 278 -7.32 0.40 -15.92
CA GLY A 278 -8.60 0.57 -15.21
C GLY A 278 -8.58 1.52 -14.00
N THR A 279 -7.43 2.11 -13.67
CA THR A 279 -7.24 3.01 -12.51
C THR A 279 -7.84 2.45 -11.21
N PRO A 280 -7.38 1.26 -10.76
CA PRO A 280 -7.86 0.63 -9.55
C PRO A 280 -7.47 1.43 -8.30
N VAL A 281 -8.13 1.14 -7.18
CA VAL A 281 -7.94 1.85 -5.91
C VAL A 281 -7.36 0.89 -4.87
N SER A 282 -6.42 1.38 -4.06
CA SER A 282 -5.99 0.73 -2.82
C SER A 282 -7.12 0.80 -1.80
N PHE A 283 -7.99 -0.21 -1.80
CA PHE A 283 -9.31 -0.13 -1.19
C PHE A 283 -9.41 -0.94 0.12
N PRO A 284 -9.82 -0.33 1.25
CA PRO A 284 -10.11 -1.02 2.50
C PRO A 284 -11.14 -2.14 2.34
N VAL A 285 -10.88 -3.29 2.93
CA VAL A 285 -11.79 -4.44 2.86
C VAL A 285 -11.95 -5.07 4.23
N ALA A 286 -13.17 -5.49 4.57
CA ALA A 286 -13.39 -6.26 5.78
C ALA A 286 -12.69 -7.62 5.68
N TRP A 287 -12.17 -8.12 6.80
CA TRP A 287 -11.57 -9.45 6.84
C TRP A 287 -12.54 -10.55 6.37
N SER A 288 -13.84 -10.42 6.62
CA SER A 288 -14.88 -11.37 6.22
C SER A 288 -15.15 -11.39 4.70
N ASP A 289 -14.80 -10.33 3.97
CA ASP A 289 -15.11 -10.19 2.55
C ASP A 289 -13.95 -10.56 1.61
N LEU A 290 -12.76 -10.83 2.13
CA LEU A 290 -11.55 -11.07 1.34
C LEU A 290 -11.72 -12.14 0.24
N ASP A 291 -12.47 -13.21 0.53
CA ASP A 291 -12.68 -14.31 -0.41
C ASP A 291 -13.60 -13.94 -1.59
N ARG A 292 -14.37 -12.85 -1.45
CA ARG A 292 -15.41 -12.43 -2.40
C ARG A 292 -14.90 -11.35 -3.37
N VAL A 293 -13.96 -10.52 -2.91
CA VAL A 293 -13.46 -9.35 -3.63
C VAL A 293 -12.29 -9.68 -4.55
N ARG A 294 -12.05 -8.81 -5.53
CA ARG A 294 -10.81 -8.71 -6.30
C ARG A 294 -10.37 -7.24 -6.35
N PRO A 295 -9.07 -6.94 -6.44
CA PRO A 295 -8.61 -5.55 -6.53
C PRO A 295 -9.23 -4.76 -7.69
N SER A 296 -9.53 -5.41 -8.81
CA SER A 296 -10.19 -4.81 -9.98
C SER A 296 -11.64 -4.40 -9.75
N ASP A 297 -12.28 -4.88 -8.69
CA ASP A 297 -13.65 -4.50 -8.35
C ASP A 297 -13.70 -3.02 -7.86
N PHE A 298 -12.57 -2.49 -7.41
CA PHE A 298 -12.44 -1.13 -6.86
C PHE A 298 -11.62 -0.25 -7.81
N THR A 299 -12.29 0.67 -8.48
CA THR A 299 -11.70 1.65 -9.39
C THR A 299 -12.19 3.05 -9.04
N VAL A 300 -11.58 4.09 -9.60
CA VAL A 300 -12.09 5.47 -9.46
C VAL A 300 -13.54 5.63 -9.92
N ARG A 301 -14.08 4.69 -10.73
CA ARG A 301 -15.48 4.69 -11.19
C ARG A 301 -16.43 3.86 -10.34
N THR A 302 -15.93 2.88 -9.58
CA THR A 302 -16.77 1.91 -8.85
C THR A 302 -16.68 2.05 -7.34
N ALA A 303 -15.56 2.57 -6.82
CA ALA A 303 -15.29 2.59 -5.39
C ALA A 303 -16.30 3.40 -4.58
N ILE A 304 -16.84 4.50 -5.10
CA ILE A 304 -17.84 5.32 -4.39
C ILE A 304 -19.14 4.55 -4.17
N ASP A 305 -19.63 3.86 -5.20
CA ASP A 305 -20.84 3.05 -5.10
C ASP A 305 -20.65 1.92 -4.08
N VAL A 306 -19.46 1.30 -4.07
CA VAL A 306 -19.11 0.25 -3.11
C VAL A 306 -19.02 0.77 -1.67
N LEU A 307 -18.53 2.01 -1.48
CA LEU A 307 -18.48 2.62 -0.15
C LEU A 307 -19.89 2.84 0.42
N ALA A 308 -20.87 3.15 -0.43
CA ALA A 308 -22.27 3.37 -0.02
C ALA A 308 -22.40 4.32 1.20
N GLY A 309 -21.53 5.34 1.28
CA GLY A 309 -21.49 6.30 2.39
C GLY A 309 -20.71 5.86 3.65
N ARG A 310 -20.23 4.62 3.74
CA ARG A 310 -19.44 4.10 4.88
C ARG A 310 -17.96 4.48 4.82
N ASP A 311 -17.24 4.38 5.93
CA ASP A 311 -15.77 4.48 5.98
C ASP A 311 -15.17 3.17 6.51
N PRO A 312 -15.04 2.13 5.66
CA PRO A 312 -14.55 0.82 6.08
C PRO A 312 -13.12 0.86 6.62
N TRP A 313 -12.31 1.88 6.29
CA TRP A 313 -10.98 2.02 6.85
C TRP A 313 -11.05 2.43 8.32
N ALA A 314 -11.79 3.50 8.63
CA ALA A 314 -11.96 3.96 10.01
C ALA A 314 -12.71 2.93 10.87
N GLU A 315 -13.75 2.30 10.31
CA GLU A 315 -14.54 1.27 10.99
C GLU A 315 -13.73 0.02 11.36
N ALA A 316 -12.77 -0.38 10.51
CA ALA A 316 -11.97 -1.59 10.72
C ALA A 316 -10.65 -1.35 11.45
N MET A 317 -10.20 -0.10 11.60
CA MET A 317 -8.90 0.22 12.20
C MET A 317 -8.97 0.07 13.72
N PRO A 318 -8.15 -0.81 14.33
CA PRO A 318 -8.09 -0.89 15.79
C PRO A 318 -7.43 0.35 16.41
N ALA A 319 -7.54 0.49 17.73
CA ALA A 319 -6.79 1.51 18.45
C ALA A 319 -5.26 1.24 18.32
N PRO A 320 -4.40 2.26 18.48
CA PRO A 320 -2.95 2.07 18.56
C PRO A 320 -2.58 1.06 19.64
N GLN A 321 -1.68 0.13 19.30
CA GLN A 321 -1.27 -0.98 20.15
C GLN A 321 0.21 -0.88 20.53
N GLN A 322 0.54 -1.27 21.75
CA GLN A 322 1.93 -1.44 22.16
C GLN A 322 2.51 -2.70 21.53
N LEU A 323 3.73 -2.62 20.98
CA LEU A 323 4.39 -3.79 20.42
C LEU A 323 4.94 -4.70 21.55
N PRO A 324 4.65 -6.02 21.52
CA PRO A 324 5.18 -6.93 22.53
C PRO A 324 6.70 -7.05 22.44
N ALA A 325 7.38 -7.01 23.58
CA ALA A 325 8.85 -7.03 23.66
C ALA A 325 9.43 -8.31 23.03
N GLU A 326 8.80 -9.46 23.23
CA GLU A 326 9.24 -10.74 22.66
C GLU A 326 9.16 -10.78 21.13
N VAL A 327 8.25 -10.00 20.54
CA VAL A 327 8.13 -9.87 19.07
C VAL A 327 9.28 -9.02 18.55
N ILE A 328 9.62 -7.93 19.25
CA ILE A 328 10.75 -7.06 18.91
C ILE A 328 12.07 -7.85 19.02
N GLU A 329 12.31 -8.56 20.13
CA GLU A 329 13.53 -9.35 20.34
C GLU A 329 13.70 -10.44 19.28
N HIS A 330 12.64 -11.18 18.94
CA HIS A 330 12.68 -12.13 17.84
C HIS A 330 13.04 -11.44 16.51
N GLY A 331 12.48 -10.26 16.27
CA GLY A 331 12.74 -9.44 15.08
C GLY A 331 14.18 -8.96 14.95
N ARG A 332 14.86 -8.73 16.07
CA ARG A 332 16.28 -8.38 16.14
C ARG A 332 17.19 -9.55 15.77
N THR A 333 16.75 -10.79 16.01
CA THR A 333 17.50 -11.99 15.56
C THR A 333 17.37 -12.26 14.06
N ILE A 334 16.37 -11.67 13.39
CA ILE A 334 16.13 -11.88 11.96
C ILE A 334 16.91 -10.82 11.15
N PRO A 335 17.83 -11.24 10.26
CA PRO A 335 18.57 -10.30 9.42
C PRO A 335 17.65 -9.42 8.56
N VAL A 336 18.08 -8.18 8.31
CA VAL A 336 17.38 -7.30 7.38
C VAL A 336 17.44 -7.90 5.97
N ALA A 337 16.28 -8.28 5.43
CA ALA A 337 16.18 -9.10 4.22
C ALA A 337 16.94 -8.51 3.01
N ARG A 338 16.89 -7.18 2.83
CA ARG A 338 17.64 -6.48 1.77
C ARG A 338 19.16 -6.59 1.96
N VAL A 339 19.64 -6.51 3.20
CA VAL A 339 21.07 -6.63 3.53
C VAL A 339 21.52 -8.06 3.28
N ALA A 340 20.76 -9.04 3.79
CA ALA A 340 21.03 -10.46 3.54
C ALA A 340 21.09 -10.79 2.04
N ALA A 341 20.12 -10.32 1.26
CA ALA A 341 20.09 -10.50 -0.20
C ALA A 341 21.30 -9.86 -0.90
N MET A 342 21.73 -8.67 -0.47
CA MET A 342 22.94 -8.03 -1.01
C MET A 342 24.20 -8.85 -0.74
N HIS A 343 24.37 -9.39 0.47
CA HIS A 343 25.51 -10.25 0.81
C HIS A 343 25.48 -11.54 0.00
N GLU A 344 24.32 -12.17 -0.15
CA GLU A 344 24.17 -13.40 -0.93
C GLU A 344 24.43 -13.16 -2.43
N GLY A 345 23.93 -12.06 -2.99
CA GLY A 345 24.24 -11.65 -4.36
C GLY A 345 25.74 -11.47 -4.60
N LYS A 346 26.46 -10.85 -3.64
CA LYS A 346 27.93 -10.72 -3.70
C LYS A 346 28.63 -12.09 -3.63
N ARG A 347 28.15 -13.01 -2.80
CA ARG A 347 28.69 -14.39 -2.72
C ARG A 347 28.50 -15.15 -4.03
N ARG A 348 27.28 -15.16 -4.59
CA ARG A 348 26.99 -15.82 -5.88
C ARG A 348 27.79 -15.21 -7.04
N ALA A 349 28.02 -13.90 -7.03
CA ALA A 349 28.87 -13.23 -8.02
C ALA A 349 30.35 -13.63 -7.89
N ARG A 350 30.86 -13.74 -6.66
CA ARG A 350 32.23 -14.21 -6.40
C ARG A 350 32.44 -15.66 -6.85
N GLN A 351 31.54 -16.56 -6.49
CA GLN A 351 31.60 -17.97 -6.90
C GLN A 351 31.58 -18.14 -8.43
N ARG A 352 30.75 -17.35 -9.13
CA ARG A 352 30.73 -17.36 -10.60
C ARG A 352 32.06 -16.90 -11.20
N ARG A 353 32.71 -15.88 -10.62
CA ARG A 353 34.02 -15.39 -11.08
C ARG A 353 35.14 -16.41 -10.84
N GLU A 354 35.12 -17.10 -9.71
CA GLU A 354 36.06 -18.17 -9.39
C GLU A 354 35.88 -19.35 -10.37
N GLN A 355 34.64 -19.75 -10.66
CA GLN A 355 34.35 -20.82 -11.63
C GLN A 355 34.65 -20.46 -13.09
N SER A 356 34.56 -19.18 -13.48
CA SER A 356 34.96 -18.73 -14.81
C SER A 356 36.47 -18.54 -14.95
N GLY A 357 37.17 -18.15 -13.88
CA GLY A 357 38.63 -18.01 -13.86
C GLY A 357 39.37 -19.34 -13.97
N ASP A 358 38.83 -20.41 -13.36
CA ASP A 358 39.41 -21.77 -13.50
C ASP A 358 39.25 -22.35 -14.92
N ARG A 359 38.29 -21.86 -15.72
CA ARG A 359 38.09 -22.31 -17.11
C ARG A 359 39.03 -21.63 -18.11
N GLU A 360 39.53 -20.43 -17.83
CA GLU A 360 40.50 -19.73 -18.70
C GLU A 360 41.96 -20.14 -18.44
N GLN A 361 42.26 -20.86 -17.36
CA GLN A 361 43.60 -21.40 -17.07
C GLN A 361 43.76 -22.89 -17.43
N SER A 362 42.72 -23.51 -17.99
CA SER A 362 42.68 -24.95 -18.32
C SER A 362 42.68 -25.25 -19.83
N ASP A 363 42.76 -24.23 -20.68
CA ASP A 363 43.03 -24.31 -22.13
C ASP A 363 44.43 -23.73 -22.42
#